data_AF-A0A4S1WRX6-F1
#
_entry.id   AF-A0A4S1WRX6-F1
#
_cell.length_a   1.000
_cell.length_b   1.000
_cell.length_c   1.000
_cell.angle_alpha   90.00
_cell.angle_beta   90.00
_cell.angle_gamma   90.00
#
_symmetry.space_group_name_H-M   'P 1'
#
loop_
_entity.id
_entity.type
_entity.pdbx_description
1 polymer ?
#
loop_
_entity_poly.entity_id
_entity_poly.type
_entity_poly.pdbx_seq_one_letter_code
_entity_poly.pdbx_strand_id
1 'polypeptide(L)'
;MVAASLLLFAALVQSSPGAAPVVPLGAQAAAERASRCGVGPVTATYAEELQDEILAAPGATAASDAQLRCLDAAAAPFEVALPPAAQPRFGALRLARESASNAVEARAWLSARGLLARVPAYAEGTTDGAAFVAAIERLCGPRANGAILSDGDIHTFRQTWLQREIRSRAAPDETLRCLLSATKVANFPLVMLGNESLPAD
;
A
#
# COMPACT_ATOMS: atom_id res chain seq x y z
N MET A 1 16.84 48.54 -54.74
CA MET A 1 16.58 47.10 -54.63
C MET A 1 17.28 46.59 -53.37
N VAL A 2 16.53 46.22 -52.33
CA VAL A 2 16.66 45.00 -51.51
C VAL A 2 15.48 45.05 -50.53
N ALA A 3 14.53 44.14 -50.72
CA ALA A 3 13.38 43.94 -49.84
C ALA A 3 13.81 43.05 -48.67
N ALA A 4 13.59 43.51 -47.43
CA ALA A 4 13.82 42.73 -46.23
C ALA A 4 12.53 42.00 -45.85
N SER A 5 12.54 40.68 -46.03
CA SER A 5 11.44 39.77 -45.73
C SER A 5 11.17 39.68 -44.22
N LEU A 6 9.96 40.06 -43.81
CA LEU A 6 9.41 39.73 -42.49
C LEU A 6 9.00 38.25 -42.45
N LEU A 7 9.68 37.45 -41.63
CA LEU A 7 9.28 36.09 -41.28
C LEU A 7 8.31 36.15 -40.09
N LEU A 8 7.03 35.87 -40.33
CA LEU A 8 6.05 35.59 -39.29
C LEU A 8 6.36 34.23 -38.63
N PHE A 9 6.71 34.24 -37.35
CA PHE A 9 6.67 33.04 -36.51
C PHE A 9 5.24 32.85 -35.98
N ALA A 10 4.48 31.94 -36.59
CA ALA A 10 3.25 31.43 -36.03
C ALA A 10 3.59 30.38 -34.95
N ALA A 11 3.43 30.75 -33.68
CA ALA A 11 3.55 29.82 -32.56
C ALA A 11 2.33 28.88 -32.54
N LEU A 12 2.53 27.62 -32.89
CA LEU A 12 1.58 26.54 -32.62
C LEU A 12 1.63 26.22 -31.12
N VAL A 13 0.67 26.75 -30.37
CA VAL A 13 0.36 26.28 -29.02
C VAL A 13 -0.27 24.90 -29.17
N GLN A 14 0.54 23.84 -29.04
CA GLN A 14 0.03 22.48 -28.86
C GLN A 14 -0.55 22.38 -27.45
N SER A 15 -1.86 22.56 -27.35
CA SER A 15 -2.63 22.17 -26.18
C SER A 15 -2.50 20.67 -26.00
N SER A 16 -1.69 20.22 -25.04
CA SER A 16 -1.68 18.82 -24.62
C SER A 16 -3.11 18.39 -24.28
N PRO A 17 -3.62 17.24 -24.79
CA PRO A 17 -4.92 16.74 -24.40
C PRO A 17 -4.86 16.44 -22.90
N GLY A 18 -5.53 17.29 -22.11
CA GLY A 18 -5.68 17.09 -20.68
C GLY A 18 -6.29 15.72 -20.45
N ALA A 19 -5.63 14.90 -19.63
CA ALA A 19 -6.15 13.61 -19.22
C ALA A 19 -7.58 13.81 -18.68
N ALA A 20 -8.54 13.12 -19.28
CA ALA A 20 -9.93 13.17 -18.81
C ALA A 20 -9.96 12.74 -17.32
N PRO A 21 -10.82 13.37 -16.49
CA PRO A 21 -10.96 12.98 -15.09
C PRO A 21 -11.34 11.50 -15.01
N VAL A 22 -10.53 10.72 -14.29
CA VAL A 22 -10.85 9.32 -13.96
C VAL A 22 -12.02 9.35 -13.00
N VAL A 23 -13.23 9.06 -13.50
CA VAL A 23 -14.42 8.91 -12.64
C VAL A 23 -14.22 7.65 -11.80
N PRO A 24 -14.20 7.74 -10.45
CA PRO A 24 -14.09 6.56 -9.60
C PRO A 24 -15.25 5.61 -9.90
N LEU A 25 -14.95 4.31 -9.99
CA LEU A 25 -15.98 3.30 -10.11
C LEU A 25 -16.81 3.28 -8.82
N GLY A 26 -18.08 3.68 -8.89
CA GLY A 26 -18.98 3.61 -7.72
C GLY A 26 -19.22 2.16 -7.26
N ALA A 27 -19.60 1.97 -6.00
CA ALA A 27 -19.77 0.65 -5.39
C ALA A 27 -20.74 -0.24 -6.18
N GLN A 28 -21.83 0.35 -6.70
CA GLN A 28 -22.80 -0.40 -7.50
C GLN A 28 -22.18 -1.00 -8.77
N ALA A 29 -21.35 -0.23 -9.50
CA ALA A 29 -20.68 -0.73 -10.70
C ALA A 29 -19.61 -1.77 -10.35
N ALA A 30 -18.97 -1.66 -9.19
CA ALA A 30 -18.08 -2.69 -8.66
C ALA A 30 -18.85 -3.98 -8.30
N ALA A 31 -20.02 -3.88 -7.68
CA ALA A 31 -20.91 -5.01 -7.36
C ALA A 31 -21.35 -5.76 -8.62
N GLU A 32 -21.71 -5.05 -9.69
CA GLU A 32 -22.06 -5.64 -10.98
C GLU A 32 -20.90 -6.39 -11.62
N ARG A 33 -19.68 -5.84 -11.52
CA ARG A 33 -18.46 -6.52 -11.98
C ARG A 33 -18.17 -7.76 -11.14
N ALA A 34 -18.25 -7.64 -9.82
CA ALA A 34 -18.01 -8.70 -8.86
C ALA A 34 -18.98 -9.87 -9.02
N SER A 35 -20.24 -9.60 -9.36
CA SER A 35 -21.26 -10.63 -9.62
C SER A 35 -20.89 -11.54 -10.81
N ARG A 36 -20.04 -11.09 -11.74
CA ARG A 36 -19.55 -11.90 -12.86
C ARG A 36 -18.45 -12.89 -12.47
N CYS A 37 -17.95 -12.85 -11.25
CA CYS A 37 -16.93 -13.78 -10.75
C CYS A 37 -17.49 -15.14 -10.31
N GLY A 38 -18.80 -15.38 -10.46
CA GLY A 38 -19.42 -16.67 -10.17
C GLY A 38 -19.55 -16.98 -8.68
N VAL A 39 -19.45 -15.97 -7.80
CA VAL A 39 -19.62 -16.11 -6.34
C VAL A 39 -21.08 -15.98 -5.89
N GLY A 40 -22.00 -15.88 -6.84
CA GLY A 40 -23.40 -15.50 -6.61
C GLY A 40 -23.62 -13.99 -6.74
N PRO A 41 -24.82 -13.51 -6.38
CA PRO A 41 -25.13 -12.09 -6.39
C PRO A 41 -24.24 -11.30 -5.42
N VAL A 42 -23.78 -10.14 -5.87
CA VAL A 42 -23.04 -9.17 -5.07
C VAL A 42 -23.81 -7.85 -5.06
N THR A 43 -24.01 -7.26 -3.89
CA THR A 43 -24.72 -5.99 -3.71
C THR A 43 -23.84 -4.97 -3.00
N ALA A 44 -23.93 -3.71 -3.42
CA ALA A 44 -23.35 -2.60 -2.67
C ALA A 44 -24.28 -2.23 -1.51
N THR A 45 -23.72 -2.05 -0.31
CA THR A 45 -24.45 -1.64 0.89
C THR A 45 -23.60 -0.66 1.69
N TYR A 46 -24.22 0.32 2.33
CA TYR A 46 -23.53 1.18 3.29
C TYR A 46 -23.39 0.46 4.64
N ALA A 47 -22.17 0.38 5.16
CA ALA A 47 -21.88 -0.16 6.48
C ALA A 47 -21.69 0.99 7.46
N GLU A 48 -22.65 1.18 8.37
CA GLU A 48 -22.63 2.28 9.35
C GLU A 48 -21.41 2.22 10.27
N GLU A 49 -20.96 1.03 10.63
CA GLU A 49 -19.78 0.86 11.50
C GLU A 49 -18.49 1.34 10.83
N LEU A 50 -18.41 1.24 9.50
CA LEU A 50 -17.27 1.69 8.70
C LEU A 50 -17.46 3.09 8.14
N GLN A 51 -18.68 3.62 8.16
CA GLN A 51 -19.08 4.84 7.45
C GLN A 51 -18.66 4.82 5.96
N ASP A 52 -18.80 3.64 5.32
CA ASP A 52 -18.33 3.39 3.96
C ASP A 52 -19.23 2.41 3.19
N GLU A 53 -19.15 2.42 1.87
CA GLU A 53 -19.79 1.43 1.00
C GLU A 53 -18.97 0.14 0.97
N ILE A 54 -19.64 -0.99 1.17
CA ILE A 54 -19.06 -2.32 1.06
C ILE A 54 -19.81 -3.17 0.03
N LEU A 55 -19.15 -4.22 -0.45
CA LEU A 55 -19.76 -5.22 -1.32
C LEU A 55 -20.09 -6.47 -0.52
N ALA A 56 -21.38 -6.83 -0.43
CA ALA A 56 -21.83 -8.04 0.24
C ALA A 56 -22.08 -9.16 -0.78
N ALA A 57 -21.53 -10.35 -0.55
CA ALA A 57 -21.76 -11.55 -1.35
C ALA A 57 -22.20 -12.73 -0.47
N PRO A 58 -23.41 -12.70 0.10
CA PRO A 58 -23.86 -13.69 1.10
C PRO A 58 -23.98 -15.12 0.55
N GLY A 59 -24.07 -15.28 -0.78
CA GLY A 59 -24.11 -16.59 -1.45
C GLY A 59 -22.76 -17.27 -1.63
N ALA A 60 -21.64 -16.61 -1.30
CA ALA A 60 -20.28 -17.07 -1.60
C ALA A 60 -19.75 -18.14 -0.63
N THR A 61 -20.58 -19.08 -0.17
CA THR A 61 -20.22 -20.07 0.87
C THR A 61 -19.20 -21.11 0.41
N ALA A 62 -19.18 -21.43 -0.88
CA ALA A 62 -18.30 -22.44 -1.49
C ALA A 62 -17.48 -21.89 -2.67
N ALA A 63 -17.18 -20.59 -2.68
CA ALA A 63 -16.36 -19.98 -3.73
C ALA A 63 -14.96 -20.63 -3.78
N SER A 64 -14.43 -20.88 -4.97
CA SER A 64 -13.05 -21.32 -5.17
C SER A 64 -12.08 -20.14 -5.06
N ASP A 65 -10.80 -20.42 -4.87
CA ASP A 65 -9.74 -19.38 -4.83
C ASP A 65 -9.70 -18.55 -6.11
N ALA A 66 -9.99 -19.15 -7.27
CA ALA A 66 -10.07 -18.43 -8.54
C ALA A 66 -11.22 -17.40 -8.55
N GLN A 67 -12.39 -17.79 -8.03
CA GLN A 67 -13.54 -16.90 -7.91
C GLN A 67 -13.27 -15.80 -6.88
N LEU A 68 -12.63 -16.13 -5.76
CA LEU A 68 -12.24 -15.16 -4.73
C LEU A 68 -11.19 -14.14 -5.25
N ARG A 69 -10.21 -14.58 -6.05
CA ARG A 69 -9.26 -13.66 -6.70
C ARG A 69 -9.92 -12.75 -7.73
N CYS A 70 -10.84 -13.30 -8.53
CA CYS A 70 -11.65 -12.49 -9.44
C CYS A 70 -12.44 -11.42 -8.67
N LEU A 71 -13.09 -11.83 -7.58
CA LEU A 71 -13.87 -10.94 -6.73
C LEU A 71 -13.01 -9.81 -6.17
N ASP A 72 -11.83 -10.12 -5.62
CA ASP A 72 -10.91 -9.12 -5.08
C ASP A 72 -10.44 -8.10 -6.13
N ALA A 73 -10.17 -8.55 -7.36
CA ALA A 73 -9.79 -7.67 -8.47
C ALA A 73 -10.97 -6.81 -8.99
N ALA A 74 -12.19 -7.34 -8.94
CA ALA A 74 -13.39 -6.65 -9.38
C ALA A 74 -13.94 -5.65 -8.35
N ALA A 75 -13.74 -5.96 -7.06
CA ALA A 75 -14.26 -5.21 -5.93
C ALA A 75 -13.37 -4.04 -5.50
N ALA A 76 -12.06 -4.05 -5.81
CA ALA A 76 -11.16 -2.98 -5.34
C ALA A 76 -11.65 -1.57 -5.79
N PRO A 77 -11.65 -0.57 -4.90
CA PRO A 77 -11.04 -0.57 -3.56
C PRO A 77 -11.99 -0.98 -2.41
N PHE A 78 -13.22 -1.41 -2.69
CA PHE A 78 -14.26 -1.66 -1.69
C PHE A 78 -13.96 -2.88 -0.79
N GLU A 79 -14.36 -2.77 0.48
CA GLU A 79 -14.37 -3.90 1.40
C GLU A 79 -15.43 -4.93 0.96
N VAL A 80 -15.15 -6.21 1.20
CA VAL A 80 -16.02 -7.30 0.76
C VAL A 80 -16.43 -8.15 1.96
N ALA A 81 -17.74 -8.21 2.20
CA ALA A 81 -18.35 -9.06 3.21
C ALA A 81 -18.79 -10.40 2.59
N LEU A 82 -18.18 -11.48 3.05
CA LEU A 82 -18.46 -12.86 2.67
C LEU A 82 -18.98 -13.68 3.86
N PRO A 83 -19.58 -14.86 3.61
CA PRO A 83 -19.88 -15.80 4.68
C PRO A 83 -18.63 -16.20 5.47
N PRO A 84 -18.76 -16.53 6.77
CA PRO A 84 -17.62 -16.87 7.64
C PRO A 84 -16.70 -17.97 7.10
N ALA A 85 -17.24 -18.91 6.32
CA ALA A 85 -16.46 -19.99 5.71
C ALA A 85 -15.48 -19.50 4.61
N ALA A 86 -15.78 -18.37 3.96
CA ALA A 86 -14.98 -17.83 2.85
C ALA A 86 -14.13 -16.61 3.26
N GLN A 87 -14.57 -15.82 4.25
CA GLN A 87 -13.90 -14.57 4.64
C GLN A 87 -12.41 -14.72 4.98
N PRO A 88 -11.96 -15.68 5.81
CA PRO A 88 -10.54 -15.76 6.18
C PRO A 88 -9.64 -16.07 4.99
N ARG A 89 -10.10 -16.96 4.10
CA ARG A 89 -9.35 -17.33 2.90
C ARG A 89 -9.30 -16.18 1.89
N PHE A 90 -10.39 -15.43 1.74
CA PHE A 90 -10.41 -14.23 0.92
C PHE A 90 -9.44 -13.17 1.45
N GLY A 91 -9.45 -12.92 2.77
CA GLY A 91 -8.51 -12.01 3.43
C GLY A 91 -7.06 -12.40 3.19
N ALA A 92 -6.71 -13.69 3.29
CA ALA A 92 -5.36 -14.18 2.99
C ALA A 92 -4.95 -13.94 1.53
N LEU A 93 -5.85 -14.17 0.56
CA LEU A 93 -5.59 -13.92 -0.86
C LEU A 93 -5.37 -12.43 -1.15
N ARG A 94 -6.22 -11.57 -0.58
CA ARG A 94 -6.10 -10.11 -0.72
C ARG A 94 -4.80 -9.60 -0.11
N LEU A 95 -4.48 -10.02 1.11
CA LEU A 95 -3.23 -9.66 1.80
C LEU A 95 -2.01 -10.10 0.99
N ALA A 96 -2.02 -11.30 0.40
CA ALA A 96 -0.93 -11.78 -0.44
C ALA A 96 -0.75 -10.91 -1.71
N ARG A 97 -1.86 -10.56 -2.38
CA ARG A 97 -1.83 -9.65 -3.54
C ARG A 97 -1.29 -8.28 -3.17
N GLU A 98 -1.82 -7.66 -2.13
CA GLU A 98 -1.40 -6.34 -1.66
C GLU A 98 0.06 -6.34 -1.22
N SER A 99 0.49 -7.39 -0.51
CA SER A 99 1.88 -7.61 -0.13
C SER A 99 2.81 -7.64 -1.35
N ALA A 100 2.41 -8.31 -2.43
CA ALA A 100 3.16 -8.36 -3.68
C ALA A 100 3.20 -7.01 -4.39
N SER A 101 2.06 -6.32 -4.53
CA SER A 101 1.99 -4.97 -5.13
C SER A 101 2.84 -3.98 -4.34
N ASN A 102 2.71 -3.97 -3.01
CA ASN A 102 3.50 -3.10 -2.13
C ASN A 102 5.00 -3.39 -2.23
N ALA A 103 5.41 -4.64 -2.43
CA ALA A 103 6.82 -4.97 -2.65
C ALA A 103 7.35 -4.44 -3.99
N VAL A 104 6.53 -4.45 -5.06
CA VAL A 104 6.90 -3.85 -6.35
C VAL A 104 7.04 -2.34 -6.21
N GLU A 105 6.07 -1.68 -5.58
CA GLU A 105 6.12 -0.24 -5.33
C GLU A 105 7.30 0.18 -4.45
N ALA A 106 7.59 -0.58 -3.39
CA ALA A 106 8.73 -0.34 -2.52
C ALA A 106 10.06 -0.40 -3.29
N ARG A 107 10.23 -1.42 -4.15
CA ARG A 107 11.42 -1.53 -5.01
C ARG A 107 11.53 -0.35 -5.98
N ALA A 108 10.43 0.02 -6.63
CA ALA A 108 10.41 1.17 -7.55
C ALA A 108 10.76 2.48 -6.83
N TRP A 109 10.18 2.70 -5.64
CA TRP A 109 10.42 3.90 -4.83
C TRP A 109 11.88 4.02 -4.37
N LEU A 110 12.47 2.91 -3.91
CA LEU A 110 13.88 2.83 -3.50
C LEU A 110 14.82 2.96 -4.70
N SER A 111 14.47 2.37 -5.85
CA SER A 111 15.25 2.47 -7.08
C SER A 111 15.33 3.90 -7.59
N ALA A 112 14.21 4.62 -7.61
CA ALA A 112 14.14 6.03 -8.01
C ALA A 112 15.01 6.96 -7.13
N ARG A 113 15.41 6.51 -5.94
CA ARG A 113 16.28 7.24 -4.99
C ARG A 113 17.70 6.66 -4.91
N GLY A 114 18.04 5.66 -5.73
CA GLY A 114 19.36 5.01 -5.69
C GLY A 114 19.63 4.24 -4.38
N LEU A 115 18.59 3.87 -3.63
CA LEU A 115 18.70 3.20 -2.35
C LEU A 115 18.57 1.68 -2.46
N LEU A 116 17.95 1.16 -3.52
CA LEU A 116 17.59 -0.26 -3.62
C LEU A 116 18.80 -1.21 -3.45
N ALA A 117 19.92 -0.91 -4.11
CA ALA A 117 21.14 -1.73 -4.03
C ALA A 117 21.85 -1.65 -2.66
N ARG A 118 21.42 -0.72 -1.79
CA ARG A 118 22.01 -0.48 -0.46
C ARG A 118 21.14 -1.03 0.67
N VAL A 119 19.99 -1.63 0.34
CA VAL A 119 19.13 -2.28 1.34
C VAL A 119 19.87 -3.51 1.88
N PRO A 120 20.12 -3.61 3.20
CA PRO A 120 20.72 -4.80 3.79
C PRO A 120 19.82 -6.02 3.58
N ALA A 121 20.43 -7.18 3.38
CA ALA A 121 19.70 -8.44 3.37
C ALA A 121 19.30 -8.83 4.81
N TYR A 122 18.13 -9.44 4.97
CA TYR A 122 17.66 -10.02 6.21
C TYR A 122 17.33 -11.50 5.99
N ALA A 123 17.78 -12.32 6.91
CA ALA A 123 17.44 -13.74 7.00
C ALA A 123 17.03 -14.04 8.44
N GLU A 124 15.77 -14.43 8.63
CA GLU A 124 15.19 -14.78 9.92
C GLU A 124 16.00 -15.88 10.62
N GLY A 125 16.16 -15.75 11.94
CA GLY A 125 16.96 -16.67 12.76
C GLY A 125 18.49 -16.61 12.52
N THR A 126 18.96 -15.86 11.53
CA THR A 126 20.39 -15.74 11.19
C THR A 126 20.91 -14.31 11.35
N THR A 127 20.11 -13.32 10.98
CA THR A 127 20.48 -11.90 11.04
C THR A 127 20.14 -11.33 12.41
N ASP A 128 21.08 -10.63 13.05
CA ASP A 128 20.81 -9.84 14.25
C ASP A 128 19.83 -8.72 13.89
N GLY A 129 18.61 -8.80 14.44
CA GLY A 129 17.53 -7.84 14.19
C GLY A 129 17.88 -6.42 14.60
N ALA A 130 18.58 -6.22 15.72
CA ALA A 130 18.99 -4.90 16.18
C ALA A 130 20.06 -4.29 15.26
N ALA A 131 21.03 -5.09 14.85
CA ALA A 131 22.04 -4.65 13.88
C ALA A 131 21.42 -4.34 12.51
N PHE A 132 20.47 -5.15 12.05
CA PHE A 132 19.72 -4.92 10.81
C PHE A 132 18.91 -3.61 10.88
N VAL A 133 18.17 -3.39 11.96
CA VAL A 133 17.42 -2.15 12.18
C VAL A 133 18.33 -0.94 12.14
N ALA A 134 19.46 -0.98 12.86
CA ALA A 134 20.42 0.13 12.84
C ALA A 134 20.97 0.42 11.43
N ALA A 135 21.13 -0.61 10.59
CA ALA A 135 21.54 -0.45 9.20
C ALA A 135 20.44 0.21 8.34
N ILE A 136 19.18 -0.18 8.51
CA ILE A 136 18.03 0.42 7.84
C ILE A 136 17.82 1.88 8.26
N GLU A 137 17.94 2.19 9.55
CA GLU A 137 17.80 3.57 10.03
C GLU A 137 18.91 4.47 9.45
N ARG A 138 20.17 3.99 9.41
CA ARG A 138 21.25 4.72 8.73
C ARG A 138 20.99 4.90 7.23
N LEU A 139 20.41 3.90 6.56
CA LEU A 139 20.04 4.00 5.14
C LEU A 139 19.00 5.10 4.91
N CYS A 140 18.02 5.22 5.80
CA CYS A 140 16.92 6.19 5.71
C CYS A 140 17.22 7.56 6.31
N GLY A 141 18.42 7.75 6.88
CA GLY A 141 18.95 9.04 7.31
C GLY A 141 18.69 9.37 8.79
N PRO A 142 19.17 10.52 9.27
CA PRO A 142 19.23 10.83 10.70
C PRO A 142 17.86 10.91 11.38
N ARG A 143 16.80 11.25 10.65
CA ARG A 143 15.42 11.26 11.18
C ARG A 143 14.91 9.87 11.51
N ALA A 144 15.42 8.83 10.86
CA ALA A 144 15.04 7.45 11.12
C ALA A 144 15.69 6.86 12.37
N ASN A 145 16.62 7.56 13.01
CA ASN A 145 17.32 7.05 14.19
C ASN A 145 16.32 6.78 15.34
N GLY A 146 16.34 5.55 15.86
CA GLY A 146 15.45 5.11 16.91
C GLY A 146 13.99 5.01 16.46
N ALA A 147 13.75 4.82 15.17
CA ALA A 147 12.41 4.61 14.63
C ALA A 147 11.86 3.25 15.00
N ILE A 148 12.69 2.21 14.95
CA ILE A 148 12.26 0.83 15.11
C ILE A 148 12.74 0.28 16.44
N LEU A 149 11.83 -0.32 17.19
CA LEU A 149 12.12 -1.20 18.31
C LEU A 149 12.24 -2.62 17.74
N SER A 150 13.34 -3.29 18.06
CA SER A 150 13.57 -4.70 17.77
C SER A 150 13.92 -5.38 19.07
N ASP A 151 13.02 -6.21 19.58
CA ASP A 151 13.20 -6.97 20.81
C ASP A 151 12.73 -8.42 20.59
N GLY A 152 13.67 -9.36 20.61
CA GLY A 152 13.45 -10.73 20.16
C GLY A 152 12.86 -10.76 18.74
N ASP A 153 11.70 -11.41 18.61
CA ASP A 153 10.96 -11.58 17.35
C ASP A 153 9.96 -10.43 17.07
N ILE A 154 9.90 -9.43 17.96
CA ILE A 154 8.99 -8.29 17.82
C ILE A 154 9.76 -7.12 17.21
N HIS A 155 9.33 -6.70 16.02
CA HIS A 155 9.86 -5.51 15.35
C HIS A 155 8.75 -4.52 15.03
N THR A 156 8.78 -3.34 15.63
CA THR A 156 7.70 -2.35 15.54
C THR A 156 8.25 -0.93 15.53
N PHE A 157 7.45 0.05 15.09
CA PHE A 157 7.84 1.45 15.28
C PHE A 157 7.75 1.85 16.75
N ARG A 158 8.76 2.57 17.25
CA ARG A 158 8.68 3.20 18.56
C ARG A 158 7.57 4.24 18.54
N GLN A 159 6.61 4.12 19.46
CA GLN A 159 5.46 5.02 19.52
C GLN A 159 5.86 6.49 19.68
N THR A 160 6.91 6.77 20.48
CA THR A 160 7.44 8.13 20.67
C THR A 160 8.02 8.72 19.38
N TRP A 161 8.68 7.90 18.56
CA TRP A 161 9.17 8.31 17.24
C TRP A 161 8.00 8.57 16.29
N LEU A 162 7.04 7.65 16.20
CA LEU A 162 5.89 7.76 15.29
C LEU A 162 5.01 8.99 15.62
N GLN A 163 4.76 9.23 16.91
CA GLN A 163 4.03 10.42 17.37
C GLN A 163 4.73 11.72 17.00
N ARG A 164 6.06 11.77 17.07
CA ARG A 164 6.84 12.94 16.64
C ARG A 164 6.70 13.17 15.14
N GLU A 165 6.80 12.12 14.33
CA GLU A 165 6.68 12.25 12.87
C GLU A 165 5.26 12.68 12.45
N ILE A 166 4.20 12.09 13.01
CA ILE A 166 2.80 12.48 12.75
C ILE A 166 2.56 13.95 13.09
N ARG A 167 3.09 14.43 14.22
CA ARG A 167 2.91 15.84 14.65
C ARG A 167 3.67 16.84 13.79
N SER A 168 4.69 16.39 13.06
CA SER A 168 5.58 17.29 12.32
C SER A 168 4.93 17.98 11.11
N ARG A 169 3.71 17.57 10.69
CA ARG A 169 2.95 18.09 9.53
C ARG A 169 3.75 18.17 8.21
N ALA A 170 4.91 17.52 8.13
CA ALA A 170 5.62 17.35 6.87
C ALA A 170 4.78 16.48 5.93
N ALA A 171 4.87 16.72 4.62
CA ALA A 171 4.38 15.84 3.53
C ALA A 171 4.66 14.36 3.86
N PRO A 172 3.94 13.37 3.26
CA PRO A 172 4.07 11.95 3.63
C PRO A 172 5.53 11.58 3.87
N ASP A 173 5.85 11.32 5.14
CA ASP A 173 7.22 11.42 5.64
C ASP A 173 8.13 10.50 4.83
N GLU A 174 9.01 11.10 4.02
CA GLU A 174 9.99 10.39 3.18
C GLU A 174 10.81 9.40 4.03
N THR A 175 11.01 9.71 5.31
CA THR A 175 11.67 8.83 6.29
C THR A 175 10.83 7.59 6.55
N LEU A 176 9.55 7.75 6.92
CA LEU A 176 8.62 6.64 7.13
C LEU A 176 8.46 5.78 5.86
N ARG A 177 8.32 6.42 4.69
CA ARG A 177 8.22 5.70 3.41
C ARG A 177 9.51 4.94 3.11
N CYS A 178 10.68 5.50 3.41
CA CYS A 178 11.96 4.79 3.28
C CYS A 178 12.00 3.56 4.18
N LEU A 179 11.69 3.72 5.46
CA LEU A 179 11.70 2.64 6.46
C LEU A 179 10.79 1.49 6.03
N LEU A 180 9.53 1.79 5.71
CA LEU A 180 8.55 0.80 5.24
C LEU A 180 8.99 0.10 3.95
N SER A 181 9.54 0.85 2.99
CA SER A 181 9.96 0.27 1.71
C SER A 181 11.19 -0.62 1.89
N ALA A 182 12.17 -0.19 2.69
CA ALA A 182 13.40 -0.93 2.90
C ALA A 182 13.16 -2.22 3.70
N THR A 183 12.37 -2.17 4.78
CA THR A 183 11.99 -3.39 5.53
C THR A 183 11.17 -4.34 4.67
N LYS A 184 10.24 -3.82 3.85
CA LYS A 184 9.45 -4.64 2.92
C LYS A 184 10.31 -5.36 1.90
N VAL A 185 11.26 -4.68 1.28
CA VAL A 185 12.16 -5.29 0.29
C VAL A 185 13.09 -6.31 0.92
N ALA A 186 13.54 -6.07 2.15
CA ALA A 186 14.36 -7.00 2.90
C ALA A 186 13.59 -8.20 3.48
N ASN A 187 12.25 -8.23 3.33
CA ASN A 187 11.38 -9.21 3.99
C ASN A 187 11.55 -9.23 5.51
N PHE A 188 11.78 -8.06 6.11
CA PHE A 188 11.89 -7.90 7.56
C PHE A 188 10.48 -7.81 8.18
N PRO A 189 10.15 -8.63 9.20
CA PRO A 189 8.79 -8.73 9.74
C PRO A 189 8.47 -7.56 10.68
N LEU A 190 8.27 -6.38 10.10
CA LEU A 190 7.80 -5.21 10.82
C LEU A 190 6.30 -5.34 11.08
N VAL A 191 5.92 -5.49 12.35
CA VAL A 191 4.53 -5.46 12.81
C VAL A 191 4.16 -4.03 13.23
N MET A 192 2.93 -3.62 12.95
CA MET A 192 2.35 -2.44 13.57
C MET A 192 1.52 -2.90 14.74
N LEU A 193 2.00 -2.64 15.96
CA LEU A 193 1.20 -2.84 17.15
C LEU A 193 0.09 -1.78 17.16
N GLY A 194 -1.17 -2.22 17.27
CA GLY A 194 -2.32 -1.34 17.45
C GLY A 194 -2.27 -0.62 18.80
N ASN A 195 -3.39 -0.04 19.23
CA ASN A 195 -3.53 0.62 20.54
C ASN A 195 -3.45 -0.36 21.75
N GLU A 196 -2.87 -1.53 21.54
CA GLU A 196 -2.67 -2.53 22.56
C GLU A 196 -1.39 -2.15 23.29
N SER A 197 -1.54 -1.65 24.51
CA SER A 197 -0.44 -1.27 25.37
C SER A 197 0.50 -2.47 25.55
N LEU A 198 1.75 -2.33 25.08
CA LEU A 198 2.82 -3.19 25.56
C LEU A 198 2.90 -3.05 27.09
N PRO A 199 3.10 -4.14 27.84
CA PRO A 199 3.44 -4.04 29.24
C PRO A 199 4.62 -3.09 29.39
N ALA A 200 4.51 -2.11 30.28
CA ALA A 200 5.64 -1.30 30.67
C ALA A 200 6.58 -2.18 31.47
N ASP A 201 7.80 -2.38 30.97
CA ASP A 201 8.93 -2.80 31.80
C ASP A 201 9.47 -1.59 32.59
#